data_AF-A0A090QXG9-F1
#
_entry.id   AF-A0A090QXG9-F1
#
_cell.length_a   1.000
_cell.length_b   1.000
_cell.length_c   1.000
_cell.angle_alpha   90.00
_cell.angle_beta   90.00
_cell.angle_gamma   90.00
#
_symmetry.space_group_name_H-M   'P 1'
#
loop_
_entity.id
_entity.type
_entity.pdbx_description
1 polymer ?
#
loop_
_entity_poly.entity_id
_entity_poly.type
_entity_poly.pdbx_seq_one_letter_code
_entity_poly.pdbx_strand_id
1 'polypeptide(L)'
;MVTRAEEIAFASGLSYYDAFMVASNDILDEQVKTIAIPRRFTTTVRDIWQQQMRFSRRTGKRAFKMMEHPKFRAAFDFLEMRGQFEGDDIAELAHWWDQFQRGDRNQRNKMVLQINEGDKSGSNRRRRRPQRRKKPQAKSS
;
A
#
# COMPACT_ATOMS: atom_id res chain seq x y z
N MET A 1 -10.15 12.20 -1.71
CA MET A 1 -10.29 10.73 -1.83
C MET A 1 -10.17 10.04 -0.48
N VAL A 2 -9.14 10.35 0.32
CA VAL A 2 -8.94 9.79 1.67
C VAL A 2 -10.17 10.04 2.57
N THR A 3 -10.65 11.28 2.65
CA THR A 3 -11.84 11.64 3.45
C THR A 3 -13.09 10.83 3.06
N ARG A 4 -13.41 10.75 1.76
CA ARG A 4 -14.57 9.99 1.24
C ARG A 4 -14.42 8.48 1.50
N ALA A 5 -13.20 7.96 1.50
CA ALA A 5 -12.92 6.57 1.86
C ALA A 5 -13.11 6.30 3.37
N GLU A 6 -12.74 7.25 4.23
CA GLU A 6 -12.96 7.16 5.68
C GLU A 6 -14.44 7.18 6.03
N GLU A 7 -15.21 8.07 5.40
CA GLU A 7 -16.67 8.14 5.54
C GLU A 7 -17.34 6.83 5.14
N ILE A 8 -16.97 6.26 3.98
CA ILE A 8 -17.50 4.98 3.52
C ILE A 8 -17.10 3.85 4.48
N ALA A 9 -15.83 3.80 4.92
CA ALA A 9 -15.36 2.76 5.84
C ALA A 9 -16.14 2.80 7.17
N PHE A 10 -16.35 3.99 7.71
CA PHE A 10 -17.10 4.19 8.95
C PHE A 10 -18.58 3.84 8.80
N ALA A 11 -19.22 4.26 7.70
CA ALA A 11 -20.66 4.06 7.49
C ALA A 11 -21.03 2.62 7.09
N SER A 12 -20.17 1.93 6.33
CA SER A 12 -20.47 0.61 5.76
C SER A 12 -19.81 -0.56 6.51
N GLY A 13 -18.89 -0.29 7.43
CA GLY A 13 -18.12 -1.32 8.12
C GLY A 13 -17.13 -2.07 7.22
N LEU A 14 -16.91 -1.59 5.99
CA LEU A 14 -15.95 -2.17 5.06
C LEU A 14 -14.50 -1.94 5.53
N SER A 15 -13.60 -2.83 5.11
CA SER A 15 -12.16 -2.61 5.22
C SER A 15 -11.79 -1.28 4.55
N TYR A 16 -10.86 -0.53 5.14
CA TYR A 16 -10.38 0.73 4.57
C TYR A 16 -9.92 0.60 3.11
N TYR A 17 -9.31 -0.54 2.76
CA TYR A 17 -8.91 -0.81 1.37
C TYR A 17 -10.12 -0.89 0.42
N ASP A 18 -11.19 -1.58 0.83
CA ASP A 18 -12.39 -1.76 0.03
C ASP A 18 -13.17 -0.43 -0.06
N ALA A 19 -13.29 0.28 1.06
CA ALA A 19 -13.89 1.60 1.11
C ALA A 19 -13.15 2.61 0.18
N PHE A 20 -11.82 2.57 0.16
CA PHE A 20 -11.02 3.39 -0.75
C PHE A 20 -11.23 3.03 -2.22
N MET A 21 -11.43 1.74 -2.54
CA MET A 21 -11.79 1.30 -3.88
C MET A 21 -13.17 1.78 -4.30
N VAL A 22 -14.16 1.73 -3.40
CA VAL A 22 -15.50 2.27 -3.67
C VAL A 22 -15.43 3.79 -3.88
N ALA A 23 -14.78 4.52 -2.98
CA ALA A 23 -14.60 5.98 -3.09
C ALA A 23 -13.92 6.37 -4.42
N SER A 24 -12.91 5.60 -4.85
CA SER A 24 -12.23 5.81 -6.12
C SER A 24 -13.17 5.64 -7.32
N ASN A 25 -14.07 4.67 -7.27
CA ASN A 25 -15.03 4.41 -8.33
C ASN A 25 -16.06 5.53 -8.40
N ASP A 26 -16.62 5.91 -7.26
CA ASP A 26 -17.63 6.97 -7.18
C ASP A 26 -17.11 8.28 -7.75
N ILE A 27 -15.87 8.66 -7.42
CA ILE A 27 -15.22 9.86 -7.95
C ILE A 27 -15.06 9.76 -9.48
N LEU A 28 -14.60 8.62 -10.00
CA LEU A 28 -14.44 8.45 -11.45
C LEU A 28 -15.78 8.46 -12.19
N ASP A 29 -16.80 7.82 -11.63
CA ASP A 29 -18.13 7.76 -12.23
C ASP A 29 -18.82 9.13 -12.21
N GLU A 30 -18.57 9.93 -11.18
CA GLU A 30 -18.99 11.34 -11.12
C GLU A 30 -18.31 12.17 -12.22
N GLN A 31 -16.99 12.02 -12.40
CA GLN A 31 -16.26 12.75 -13.45
C GLN A 31 -16.68 12.34 -14.87
N VAL A 32 -16.93 11.05 -15.11
CA VAL A 32 -17.36 10.54 -16.42
C VAL A 32 -18.71 11.12 -16.86
N LYS A 33 -19.58 11.52 -15.92
CA LYS A 33 -20.86 12.20 -16.22
C LYS A 33 -20.66 13.61 -16.75
N THR A 34 -19.60 14.30 -16.33
CA THR A 34 -19.28 15.67 -16.76
C THR A 34 -18.45 15.69 -18.05
N ILE A 35 -17.48 14.79 -18.14
CA ILE A 35 -16.56 14.67 -19.28
C ILE A 35 -16.44 13.21 -19.69
N ALA A 36 -16.63 12.93 -20.97
CA ALA A 36 -16.53 11.57 -21.49
C ALA A 36 -15.06 11.10 -21.45
N ILE A 37 -14.71 10.34 -20.41
CA ILE A 37 -13.38 9.74 -20.25
C ILE A 37 -13.44 8.26 -20.71
N PRO A 38 -12.70 7.86 -21.75
CA PRO A 38 -12.61 6.46 -22.15
C PRO A 38 -12.14 5.53 -21.03
N ARG A 39 -12.71 4.31 -20.96
CA ARG A 39 -12.42 3.31 -19.91
C ARG A 39 -10.94 3.02 -19.70
N ARG A 40 -10.12 3.00 -20.76
CA ARG A 40 -8.67 2.78 -20.66
C ARG A 40 -7.97 3.78 -19.72
N PHE A 41 -8.45 5.01 -19.67
CA PHE A 41 -7.87 6.06 -18.82
C PHE A 41 -8.36 5.91 -17.38
N THR A 42 -9.66 5.68 -17.17
CA THR A 42 -10.18 5.48 -15.81
C THR A 42 -9.59 4.23 -15.15
N THR A 43 -9.35 3.15 -15.92
CA THR A 43 -8.61 1.97 -15.45
C THR A 43 -7.18 2.35 -15.05
N THR A 44 -6.46 3.12 -15.88
CA THR A 44 -5.10 3.54 -15.57
C THR A 44 -5.03 4.41 -14.31
N VAL A 45 -5.98 5.34 -14.15
CA VAL A 45 -6.09 6.20 -12.95
C VAL A 45 -6.34 5.35 -11.71
N ARG A 46 -7.24 4.37 -11.79
CA ARG A 46 -7.52 3.44 -10.69
C ARG A 46 -6.28 2.65 -10.28
N ASP A 47 -5.51 2.16 -11.24
CA ASP A 47 -4.26 1.43 -10.95
C ASP A 47 -3.24 2.32 -10.23
N ILE A 48 -3.10 3.58 -10.65
CA ILE A 48 -2.23 4.58 -10.01
C ILE A 48 -2.68 4.85 -8.56
N TRP A 49 -3.98 5.02 -8.33
CA TRP A 49 -4.54 5.25 -6.99
C TRP A 49 -4.40 4.02 -6.09
N GLN A 50 -4.56 2.80 -6.61
CA GLN A 50 -4.31 1.58 -5.86
C GLN A 50 -2.86 1.45 -5.37
N GLN A 51 -1.89 1.94 -6.16
CA GLN A 51 -0.50 1.97 -5.74
C GLN A 51 -0.27 2.91 -4.55
N GLN A 52 -1.07 3.97 -4.38
CA GLN A 52 -0.97 4.88 -3.23
C GLN A 52 -1.06 4.14 -1.89
N MET A 53 -1.98 3.17 -1.78
CA MET A 53 -2.14 2.35 -0.58
C MET A 53 -1.00 1.34 -0.37
N ARG A 54 -0.20 1.08 -1.40
CA ARG A 54 0.93 0.15 -1.36
C ARG A 54 2.24 0.83 -1.01
N PHE A 55 2.40 2.13 -1.28
CA PHE A 55 3.62 2.88 -0.93
C PHE A 55 3.92 2.89 0.56
N SER A 56 2.90 2.80 1.43
CA SER A 56 3.09 2.66 2.88
C SER A 56 3.81 1.35 3.28
N ARG A 57 3.72 0.30 2.45
CA ARG A 57 4.24 -1.04 2.72
C ARG A 57 5.70 -1.19 2.26
N ARG A 58 6.61 -0.53 2.98
CA ARG A 58 8.06 -0.46 2.68
C ARG A 58 8.88 -1.63 3.23
N THR A 59 8.27 -2.56 3.97
CA THR A 59 9.00 -3.62 4.69
C THR A 59 9.45 -4.78 3.79
N GLY A 60 10.70 -5.18 3.95
CA GLY A 60 11.31 -6.33 3.30
C GLY A 60 11.25 -6.31 1.77
N LYS A 61 10.90 -7.45 1.16
CA LYS A 61 10.83 -7.63 -0.30
C LYS A 61 9.69 -6.85 -0.98
N ARG A 62 8.75 -6.29 -0.21
CA ARG A 62 7.58 -5.59 -0.77
C ARG A 62 7.98 -4.31 -1.48
N ALA A 63 8.97 -3.59 -0.95
CA ALA A 63 9.48 -2.37 -1.57
C ALA A 63 10.08 -2.65 -2.96
N PHE A 64 10.84 -3.74 -3.10
CA PHE A 64 11.41 -4.16 -4.38
C PHE A 64 10.33 -4.52 -5.41
N LYS A 65 9.34 -5.32 -5.00
CA LYS A 65 8.22 -5.69 -5.87
C LYS A 65 7.39 -4.48 -6.33
N MET A 66 7.32 -3.43 -5.52
CA MET A 66 6.64 -2.18 -5.87
C MET A 66 7.32 -1.47 -7.04
N MET A 67 8.66 -1.41 -7.05
CA MET A 67 9.42 -0.79 -8.14
C MET A 67 9.30 -1.55 -9.47
N GLU A 68 9.07 -2.87 -9.42
CA GLU A 68 8.86 -3.70 -10.61
C GLU A 68 7.50 -3.44 -11.29
N HIS A 69 6.59 -2.69 -10.64
CA HIS A 69 5.26 -2.44 -11.18
C HIS A 69 5.32 -1.51 -12.40
N PRO A 70 4.66 -1.82 -13.53
CA PRO A 70 4.75 -1.02 -14.76
C PRO A 70 4.23 0.42 -14.61
N LYS A 71 3.34 0.65 -13.63
CA LYS A 71 2.80 1.98 -13.32
C LYS A 71 3.50 2.65 -12.13
N PHE A 72 4.63 2.13 -11.67
CA PHE A 72 5.36 2.68 -10.53
C PHE A 72 5.71 4.16 -10.74
N ARG A 73 6.24 4.54 -11.93
CA ARG A 73 6.64 5.92 -12.21
C ARG A 73 5.47 6.90 -12.06
N ALA A 74 4.36 6.65 -12.76
CA ALA A 74 3.17 7.49 -12.66
C ALA A 74 2.60 7.54 -11.24
N ALA A 75 2.68 6.43 -10.49
CA ALA A 75 2.23 6.39 -9.11
C ALA A 75 3.18 7.13 -8.14
N PHE A 76 4.47 7.13 -8.42
CA PHE A 76 5.46 7.90 -7.67
C PHE A 76 5.33 9.40 -7.97
N ASP A 77 5.15 9.79 -9.24
CA ASP A 77 4.91 11.19 -9.61
C ASP A 77 3.66 11.74 -8.91
N PHE A 78 2.60 10.93 -8.84
CA PHE A 78 1.40 11.28 -8.08
C PHE A 78 1.67 11.38 -6.57
N LEU A 79 2.49 10.49 -5.99
CA LEU A 79 2.87 10.55 -4.59
C LEU A 79 3.70 11.81 -4.27
N GLU A 80 4.62 12.19 -5.15
CA GLU A 80 5.44 13.40 -5.01
C GLU A 80 4.56 14.66 -5.02
N MET A 81 3.62 14.75 -5.97
CA MET A 81 2.64 15.83 -5.99
C MET A 81 1.81 15.84 -4.71
N ARG A 82 1.31 14.68 -4.24
CA ARG A 82 0.54 14.61 -2.98
C ARG A 82 1.36 15.05 -1.77
N GLY A 83 2.65 14.72 -1.73
CA GLY A 83 3.56 15.13 -0.66
C GLY A 83 3.70 16.66 -0.54
N GLN A 84 3.49 17.40 -1.63
CA GLN A 84 3.53 18.87 -1.60
C GLN A 84 2.27 19.50 -0.99
N PHE A 85 1.13 18.79 -0.97
CA PHE A 85 -0.17 19.36 -0.61
C PHE A 85 -0.88 18.70 0.58
N GLU A 86 -0.64 17.41 0.86
CA GLU A 86 -1.42 16.64 1.84
C GLU A 86 -0.77 16.50 3.23
N GLY A 87 0.52 16.85 3.39
CA GLY A 87 1.21 16.92 4.69
C GLY A 87 2.56 16.21 4.76
N ASP A 88 3.24 16.39 5.90
CA ASP A 88 4.64 15.98 6.10
C ASP A 88 4.84 14.47 6.03
N ASP A 89 3.91 13.65 6.54
CA ASP A 89 4.01 12.19 6.49
C ASP A 89 4.11 11.66 5.05
N ILE A 90 3.37 12.27 4.13
CA ILE A 90 3.36 11.90 2.71
C ILE A 90 4.61 12.45 2.02
N ALA A 91 5.07 13.65 2.41
CA ALA A 91 6.33 14.23 1.93
C ALA A 91 7.53 13.35 2.31
N GLU A 92 7.61 12.90 3.58
CA GLU A 92 8.64 11.97 4.05
C GLU A 92 8.58 10.63 3.32
N LEU A 93 7.36 10.12 3.07
CA LEU A 93 7.15 8.91 2.30
C LEU A 93 7.68 9.07 0.86
N ALA A 94 7.35 10.18 0.20
CA ALA A 94 7.83 10.49 -1.14
C ALA A 94 9.35 10.60 -1.17
N HIS A 95 9.95 11.30 -0.21
CA HIS A 95 11.40 11.43 -0.08
C HIS A 95 12.09 10.07 0.11
N TRP A 96 11.53 9.20 0.95
CA TRP A 96 12.06 7.85 1.14
C TRP A 96 12.05 7.06 -0.17
N TRP A 97 10.95 7.12 -0.93
CA TRP A 97 10.83 6.42 -2.21
C TRP A 97 11.76 7.00 -3.28
N ASP A 98 12.03 8.30 -3.25
CA ASP A 98 12.99 8.95 -4.12
C ASP A 98 14.42 8.47 -3.87
N GLN A 99 14.83 8.41 -2.60
CA GLN A 99 16.13 7.84 -2.21
C GLN A 99 16.21 6.34 -2.55
N PHE A 100 15.13 5.60 -2.36
CA PHE A 100 15.10 4.16 -2.63
C PHE A 100 15.23 3.84 -4.12
N GLN A 101 14.55 4.58 -5.01
CA GLN A 101 14.67 4.36 -6.44
C GLN A 101 16.05 4.74 -6.99
N ARG A 102 16.68 5.80 -6.44
CA ARG A 102 18.01 6.27 -6.86
C ARG A 102 19.15 5.45 -6.27
N GLY A 103 18.94 4.85 -5.11
CA GLY A 103 19.96 4.08 -4.41
C GLY A 103 20.35 2.78 -5.14
N ASP A 104 21.59 2.35 -4.93
CA ASP A 104 22.08 1.07 -5.41
C ASP A 104 21.46 -0.11 -4.61
N ARG A 105 21.75 -1.35 -5.03
CA ARG A 105 21.17 -2.53 -4.35
C ARG A 105 21.55 -2.62 -2.87
N ASN A 106 22.75 -2.19 -2.51
CA ASN A 106 23.24 -2.22 -1.13
C ASN A 106 22.54 -1.16 -0.27
N GLN A 107 22.40 0.06 -0.77
CA GLN A 107 21.69 1.17 -0.15
C GLN A 107 20.21 0.84 0.03
N ARG A 108 19.56 0.28 -0.99
CA ARG A 108 18.16 -0.20 -0.89
C ARG A 108 17.97 -1.23 0.21
N ASN A 109 18.89 -2.20 0.32
CA ASN A 109 18.85 -3.19 1.39
C ASN A 109 19.00 -2.55 2.78
N LYS A 110 19.94 -1.59 2.94
CA LYS A 110 20.12 -0.84 4.19
C LYS A 110 18.87 -0.06 4.58
N MET A 111 18.27 0.67 3.64
CA MET A 111 17.04 1.45 3.87
C MET A 111 15.87 0.58 4.33
N VAL A 112 15.70 -0.60 3.73
CA VAL A 112 14.65 -1.56 4.13
C VAL A 112 14.94 -2.17 5.50
N LEU A 113 16.20 -2.42 5.85
CA LEU A 113 16.60 -2.90 7.16
C LEU A 113 16.32 -1.87 8.26
N GLN A 114 16.62 -0.59 8.03
CA GLN A 114 16.34 0.50 8.97
C GLN A 114 14.85 0.57 9.35
N ILE A 115 13.95 0.41 8.37
CA ILE A 115 12.50 0.34 8.65
C ILE A 115 12.14 -0.87 9.51
N ASN A 116 12.72 -2.05 9.23
CA ASN A 116 12.44 -3.25 10.01
C ASN A 116 12.98 -3.16 11.45
N GLU A 117 14.05 -2.39 11.69
CA GLU A 117 14.60 -2.19 13.04
C GLU A 117 13.73 -1.26 13.89
N GLY A 118 13.15 -0.21 13.30
CA GLY A 118 12.14 0.61 13.96
C GLY A 118 10.88 -0.20 14.36
N ASP A 119 10.47 -1.16 13.53
CA ASP A 119 9.28 -2.00 13.75
C ASP A 119 9.51 -3.14 14.79
N LYS A 120 10.77 -3.50 15.06
CA LYS A 120 11.14 -4.48 16.11
C LYS A 120 10.88 -3.96 17.53
N SER A 121 10.78 -2.64 17.72
CA SER A 121 10.39 -2.04 19.00
C SER A 121 8.90 -2.31 19.34
N GLY A 122 8.04 -2.61 18.36
CA GLY A 122 6.60 -2.81 18.55
C GLY A 122 6.09 -4.24 18.31
N SER A 123 6.89 -5.12 17.68
CA SER A 123 6.40 -6.41 17.16
C SER A 123 6.99 -7.63 17.89
N ASN A 124 6.88 -7.69 19.22
CA ASN A 124 7.06 -8.94 19.97
C ASN A 124 5.76 -9.77 20.12
N ARG A 125 4.79 -9.59 19.21
CA ARG A 125 3.61 -10.46 19.12
C ARG A 125 3.55 -11.19 17.79
N ARG A 126 4.65 -11.85 17.40
CA ARG A 126 4.53 -13.03 16.53
C ARG A 126 3.77 -14.09 17.32
N ARG A 127 2.44 -14.10 17.13
CA ARG A 127 1.52 -15.18 17.51
C ARG A 127 2.21 -16.51 17.20
N ARG A 128 2.69 -17.19 18.25
CA ARG A 128 3.11 -18.59 18.18
C ARG A 128 1.94 -19.36 17.58
N ARG A 129 2.09 -19.83 16.34
CA ARG A 129 1.17 -20.81 15.75
C ARG A 129 1.07 -21.97 16.75
N PRO A 130 -0.14 -22.36 17.22
CA PRO A 130 -0.27 -23.53 18.07
C PRO A 130 0.23 -24.73 17.28
N GLN A 131 1.31 -25.34 17.76
CA GLN A 131 1.85 -26.56 17.20
C GLN A 131 0.77 -27.64 17.37
N ARG A 132 0.17 -28.07 16.24
CA ARG A 132 -0.78 -29.19 16.19
C ARG A 132 -0.19 -30.38 16.96
N ARG A 133 -0.73 -30.69 18.14
CA ARG A 133 -0.41 -31.92 18.87
C ARG A 133 -0.76 -33.10 17.96
N LYS A 134 0.25 -33.91 17.59
CA LYS A 134 0.04 -35.18 16.90
C LYS A 134 -0.81 -36.07 17.82
N LYS A 135 -1.95 -36.57 17.32
CA LYS A 135 -2.75 -37.60 18.01
C LYS A 135 -1.88 -38.86 18.18
N PRO A 136 -1.86 -39.49 19.37
CA PRO A 136 -1.18 -40.77 19.53
C PRO A 136 -1.92 -41.87 18.74
N GLN A 137 -1.16 -42.66 17.97
CA GLN A 137 -1.67 -43.85 17.30
C GLN A 137 -2.04 -44.89 18.35
N ALA A 138 -3.26 -45.40 18.29
CA ALA A 138 -3.70 -46.56 19.06
C ALA A 138 -2.94 -47.80 18.55
N LYS A 139 -2.29 -48.52 19.46
CA LYS A 139 -1.76 -49.86 19.21
C LYS A 139 -2.95 -50.81 19.19
N SER A 140 -3.17 -51.50 18.07
CA SER A 140 -4.05 -52.66 17.99
C SER A 140 -3.36 -53.86 18.63
N SER A 141 -4.07 -54.53 19.54
CA SER A 141 -3.84 -55.93 19.92
C SER A 141 -4.37 -56.87 18.84
#